data_AF-A0A820M8G9-F1
#
_entry.id   AF-A0A820M8G9-F1
#
_cell.length_a   1.000
_cell.length_b   1.000
_cell.length_c   1.000
_cell.angle_alpha   90.00
_cell.angle_beta   90.00
_cell.angle_gamma   90.00
#
_symmetry.space_group_name_H-M   'P 1'
#
loop_
_entity.id
_entity.type
_entity.pdbx_description
1 polymer ?
#
loop_
_entity_poly.entity_id
_entity_poly.type
_entity_poly.pdbx_seq_one_letter_code
_entity_poly.pdbx_strand_id
1 'polypeptide(L)'
;KNINLLQVIGIQDELRLHLLLNLAKRVGIASILNYSRRINEYTRFLYFSSIIRKEQIIITLEQIQQLILSSNLDLNATHIIRMIDFGIEFIAILQLPYEINVTQQIDSILDKIRLILLNNNDNNNTLILTNEEETILEKLINITTYSNISSLMTVNRVSDIFYQINRLKMNSNHCHPLTYYLQSIDNLDSPYSSKNILLKI
;
A
#
# COMPACT_ATOMS: atom_id res chain seq x y z
N LYS A 1 21.78 -10.86 -3.85
CA LYS A 1 20.49 -11.47 -3.42
C LYS A 1 19.37 -10.80 -4.20
N ASN A 2 18.48 -11.55 -4.85
CA ASN A 2 17.29 -10.96 -5.49
C ASN A 2 16.29 -10.57 -4.39
N ILE A 3 15.97 -9.28 -4.29
CA ILE A 3 14.99 -8.76 -3.35
C ILE A 3 13.62 -8.84 -4.03
N ASN A 4 12.67 -9.57 -3.44
CA ASN A 4 11.29 -9.57 -3.91
C ASN A 4 10.57 -8.33 -3.36
N LEU A 5 10.47 -7.28 -4.16
CA LEU A 5 9.87 -6.01 -3.74
C LEU A 5 8.41 -6.17 -3.31
N LEU A 6 7.64 -7.04 -3.95
CA LEU A 6 6.24 -7.29 -3.58
C LEU A 6 6.12 -7.94 -2.20
N GLN A 7 7.07 -8.80 -1.85
CA GLN A 7 7.14 -9.38 -0.52
C GLN A 7 7.55 -8.34 0.53
N VAL A 8 8.47 -7.42 0.20
CA VAL A 8 8.89 -6.34 1.10
C VAL A 8 7.74 -5.40 1.44
N ILE A 9 6.85 -5.11 0.49
CA ILE A 9 5.66 -4.27 0.71
C ILE A 9 4.45 -5.05 1.27
N GLY A 10 4.63 -6.30 1.70
CA GLY A 10 3.59 -7.06 2.38
C GLY A 10 2.45 -7.59 1.49
N ILE A 11 2.62 -7.64 0.17
CA ILE A 11 1.61 -8.25 -0.72
C ILE A 11 1.61 -9.77 -0.50
N GLN A 12 0.43 -10.29 -0.19
CA GLN A 12 0.16 -11.72 0.04
C GLN A 12 0.50 -12.57 -1.19
N ASP A 13 0.96 -13.79 -0.95
CA ASP A 13 1.50 -14.71 -1.94
C ASP A 13 0.56 -14.94 -3.13
N GLU A 14 -0.73 -15.10 -2.87
CA GLU A 14 -1.78 -15.28 -3.87
C GLU A 14 -1.92 -14.03 -4.75
N LEU A 15 -2.01 -12.84 -4.13
CA LEU A 15 -2.11 -11.59 -4.87
C LEU A 15 -0.83 -11.31 -5.68
N ARG A 16 0.35 -11.65 -5.15
CA ARG A 16 1.61 -11.57 -5.90
C ARG A 16 1.55 -12.43 -7.15
N LEU A 17 1.08 -13.68 -7.03
CA LEU A 17 0.94 -14.58 -8.18
C LEU A 17 -0.03 -13.99 -9.21
N HIS A 18 -1.20 -13.50 -8.78
CA HIS A 18 -2.18 -12.87 -9.66
C HIS A 18 -1.60 -11.64 -10.39
N LEU A 19 -0.81 -10.81 -9.71
CA LEU A 19 -0.16 -9.64 -10.31
C LEU A 19 0.92 -10.05 -11.34
N LEU A 20 1.71 -11.09 -11.04
CA LEU A 20 2.74 -11.62 -11.94
C LEU A 20 2.12 -12.28 -13.17
N LEU A 21 1.00 -12.98 -13.01
CA LEU A 21 0.23 -13.61 -14.10
C LEU A 21 -0.69 -12.64 -14.86
N ASN A 22 -0.70 -11.35 -14.53
CA ASN A 22 -1.59 -10.33 -15.11
C ASN A 22 -3.09 -10.61 -14.94
N LEU A 23 -3.46 -11.39 -13.93
CA LEU A 23 -4.86 -11.66 -13.56
C LEU A 23 -5.47 -10.49 -12.75
N ALA A 24 -4.62 -9.67 -12.13
CA ALA A 24 -5.00 -8.45 -11.42
C ALA A 24 -4.35 -7.21 -12.04
N LYS A 25 -5.06 -6.07 -12.00
CA LYS A 25 -4.53 -4.79 -12.49
C LYS A 25 -3.37 -4.30 -11.61
N ARG A 26 -2.29 -3.85 -12.25
CA ARG A 26 -1.11 -3.27 -11.58
C ARG A 26 -1.29 -1.76 -11.37
N VAL A 27 -2.06 -1.39 -10.34
CA VAL A 27 -2.34 0.01 -9.99
C VAL A 27 -1.80 0.35 -8.60
N GLY A 28 -1.64 1.65 -8.32
CA GLY A 28 -1.15 2.13 -7.03
C GLY A 28 0.22 1.55 -6.67
N ILE A 29 0.37 1.00 -5.46
CA ILE A 29 1.63 0.40 -4.99
C ILE A 29 2.11 -0.76 -5.87
N ALA A 30 1.18 -1.56 -6.42
CA ALA A 30 1.49 -2.73 -7.25
C ALA A 30 2.12 -2.37 -8.60
N SER A 31 2.02 -1.10 -9.01
CA SER A 31 2.69 -0.60 -10.21
C SER A 31 4.22 -0.54 -10.07
N ILE A 32 4.77 -0.82 -8.88
CA ILE A 32 6.20 -1.06 -8.68
C ILE A 32 6.77 -2.17 -9.58
N LEU A 33 5.95 -3.12 -10.01
CA LEU A 33 6.35 -4.13 -11.00
C LEU A 33 6.77 -3.54 -12.36
N ASN A 34 6.38 -2.31 -12.64
CA ASN A 34 6.75 -1.59 -13.85
C ASN A 34 8.06 -0.80 -13.66
N TYR A 35 8.73 -0.91 -12.51
CA TYR A 35 10.02 -0.29 -12.28
C TYR A 35 11.08 -0.91 -13.19
N SER A 36 11.61 -0.11 -14.13
CA SER A 36 12.48 -0.59 -15.21
C SER A 36 13.97 -0.46 -14.91
N ARG A 37 14.36 0.26 -13.86
CA ARG A 37 15.78 0.52 -13.57
C ARG A 37 16.39 -0.62 -12.78
N ARG A 38 17.71 -0.79 -12.93
CA ARG A 38 18.47 -1.80 -12.19
C ARG A 38 18.49 -1.47 -10.70
N ILE A 39 18.25 -2.48 -9.89
CA ILE A 39 18.41 -2.44 -8.43
C ILE A 39 19.83 -2.93 -8.11
N ASN A 40 20.60 -2.13 -7.40
CA ASN A 40 21.98 -2.41 -7.02
C ASN A 40 22.31 -1.83 -5.63
N GLU A 41 23.59 -1.84 -5.26
CA GLU A 41 24.09 -1.29 -4.00
C GLU A 41 23.89 0.22 -3.82
N TYR A 42 23.56 0.95 -4.89
CA TYR A 42 23.22 2.38 -4.90
C TYR A 42 21.70 2.62 -5.01
N THR A 43 20.89 1.59 -4.78
CA THR A 43 19.43 1.73 -4.68
C THR A 43 19.00 1.66 -3.22
N ARG A 44 18.12 2.57 -2.79
CA ARG A 44 17.45 2.53 -1.49
C ARG A 44 15.95 2.48 -1.66
N PHE A 45 15.29 1.81 -0.73
CA PHE A 45 13.84 1.69 -0.67
C PHE A 45 13.36 2.36 0.60
N LEU A 46 12.48 3.34 0.44
CA LEU A 46 11.76 3.95 1.54
C LEU A 46 10.30 3.49 1.45
N TYR A 47 9.92 2.54 2.31
CA TYR A 47 8.55 2.05 2.42
C TYR A 47 7.90 2.62 3.69
N PHE A 48 6.63 2.99 3.57
CA PHE A 48 5.81 3.47 4.67
C PHE A 48 4.38 3.02 4.46
N SER A 49 3.76 2.54 5.54
CA SER A 49 2.35 2.22 5.61
C SER A 49 1.79 2.66 6.95
N SER A 50 0.62 3.31 6.93
CA SER A 50 -0.06 3.80 8.12
C SER A 50 -1.56 3.71 7.93
N ILE A 51 -2.22 2.97 8.81
CA ILE A 51 -3.68 2.93 8.91
C ILE A 51 -4.15 4.17 9.68
N ILE A 52 -5.13 4.88 9.14
CA ILE A 52 -5.67 6.12 9.72
C ILE A 52 -7.11 5.91 10.18
N ARG A 53 -7.92 5.20 9.39
CA ARG A 53 -9.32 4.92 9.71
C ARG A 53 -9.65 3.47 9.38
N LYS A 54 -10.57 2.89 10.13
CA LYS A 54 -11.18 1.60 9.83
C LYS A 54 -12.67 1.80 9.66
N GLU A 55 -13.24 1.21 8.62
CA GLU A 55 -14.68 1.17 8.42
C GLU A 55 -15.11 -0.28 8.42
N GLN A 56 -16.05 -0.62 9.30
CA GLN A 56 -16.59 -1.96 9.43
C GLN A 56 -18.08 -1.94 9.12
N ILE A 57 -18.48 -2.86 8.26
CA ILE A 57 -19.86 -3.09 7.89
C ILE A 57 -20.45 -4.10 8.88
N ILE A 58 -21.28 -3.60 9.79
CA ILE A 58 -22.04 -4.40 10.74
C ILE A 58 -23.38 -4.73 10.08
N ILE A 59 -23.45 -5.87 9.41
CA ILE A 59 -24.66 -6.39 8.78
C ILE A 59 -24.93 -7.80 9.31
N THR A 60 -26.16 -8.09 9.68
CA THR A 60 -26.57 -9.44 10.11
C THR A 60 -26.64 -10.40 8.93
N LEU A 61 -26.58 -11.70 9.21
CA LEU A 61 -26.68 -12.72 8.17
C LEU A 61 -28.00 -12.61 7.38
N GLU A 62 -29.10 -12.33 8.09
CA GLU A 62 -30.43 -12.11 7.50
C GLU A 62 -30.46 -10.92 6.53
N GLN A 63 -29.80 -9.82 6.89
CA GLN A 63 -29.73 -8.63 6.03
C GLN A 63 -28.87 -8.89 4.77
N ILE A 64 -27.83 -9.71 4.87
CA ILE A 64 -27.04 -10.10 3.69
C ILE A 64 -27.87 -10.97 2.75
N GLN A 65 -28.57 -11.96 3.30
CA GLN A 65 -29.45 -12.82 2.50
C GLN A 65 -30.52 -11.99 1.79
N GLN A 66 -31.15 -11.03 2.48
CA GLN A 66 -32.11 -10.13 1.87
C GLN A 66 -31.49 -9.26 0.76
N LEU A 67 -30.26 -8.77 0.92
CA LEU A 67 -29.57 -7.98 -0.10
C LEU A 67 -29.24 -8.84 -1.33
N ILE A 68 -28.75 -10.06 -1.14
CA ILE A 68 -28.43 -11.00 -2.24
C ILE A 68 -29.72 -11.37 -2.99
N LEU A 69 -30.79 -11.71 -2.27
CA LEU A 69 -32.07 -12.12 -2.85
C LEU A 69 -32.81 -10.99 -3.55
N SER A 70 -32.66 -9.74 -3.06
CA SER A 70 -33.30 -8.56 -3.66
C SER A 70 -32.49 -7.97 -4.81
N SER A 71 -31.19 -8.25 -4.86
CA SER A 71 -30.36 -7.88 -6.01
C SER A 71 -30.55 -8.91 -7.11
N ASN A 72 -31.29 -8.58 -8.18
CA ASN A 72 -31.28 -9.30 -9.47
C ASN A 72 -29.91 -9.17 -10.18
N LEU A 73 -28.81 -9.30 -9.45
CA LEU A 73 -27.46 -9.18 -9.96
C LEU A 73 -26.93 -10.61 -10.18
N ASP A 74 -26.50 -10.90 -11.40
CA ASP A 74 -25.67 -12.08 -11.71
C ASP A 74 -24.33 -11.93 -10.98
N LEU A 75 -24.29 -12.31 -9.70
CA LEU A 75 -23.13 -12.20 -8.84
C LEU A 75 -22.44 -13.56 -8.75
N ASN A 76 -21.43 -13.78 -9.60
CA ASN A 76 -20.41 -14.81 -9.40
C ASN A 76 -19.42 -14.45 -8.27
N ALA A 77 -19.84 -13.58 -7.34
CA ALA A 77 -19.00 -13.16 -6.23
C ALA A 77 -18.94 -14.28 -5.19
N THR A 78 -17.75 -14.62 -4.72
CA THR A 78 -17.54 -15.62 -3.67
C THR A 78 -17.39 -15.00 -2.28
N HIS A 79 -17.20 -13.68 -2.21
CA HIS A 79 -16.92 -12.96 -0.97
C HIS A 79 -17.60 -11.59 -0.93
N ILE A 80 -17.90 -11.14 0.29
CA ILE A 80 -18.32 -9.76 0.61
C ILE A 80 -17.23 -9.03 1.39
N ILE A 81 -17.13 -7.71 1.23
CA ILE A 81 -16.25 -6.87 2.04
C ILE A 81 -16.94 -6.57 3.37
N ARG A 82 -16.26 -6.90 4.48
CA ARG A 82 -16.76 -6.65 5.85
C ARG A 82 -16.08 -5.50 6.53
N MET A 83 -14.82 -5.26 6.21
CA MET A 83 -14.04 -4.19 6.79
C MET A 83 -13.06 -3.66 5.76
N ILE A 84 -12.81 -2.37 5.83
CA ILE A 84 -11.82 -1.67 5.02
C ILE A 84 -10.93 -0.87 5.97
N ASP A 85 -9.63 -1.14 5.93
CA ASP A 85 -8.63 -0.27 6.53
C ASP A 85 -8.28 0.81 5.50
N PHE A 86 -8.43 2.07 5.87
CA PHE A 86 -8.06 3.24 5.09
C PHE A 86 -6.77 3.84 5.64
N GLY A 87 -5.89 4.28 4.74
CA GLY A 87 -4.65 4.90 5.14
C GLY A 87 -3.76 5.30 3.97
N ILE A 88 -2.48 5.43 4.30
CA ILE A 88 -1.42 5.83 3.38
C ILE A 88 -0.48 4.64 3.23
N GLU A 89 -0.20 4.26 2.00
CA GLU A 89 0.87 3.33 1.68
C GLU A 89 1.66 3.88 0.50
N PHE A 90 2.99 3.93 0.66
CA PHE A 90 3.86 4.29 -0.44
C PHE A 90 5.21 3.58 -0.34
N ILE A 91 5.88 3.51 -1.47
CA ILE A 91 7.27 3.14 -1.60
C ILE A 91 7.96 4.13 -2.54
N ALA A 92 9.07 4.70 -2.10
CA ALA A 92 9.98 5.46 -2.95
C ALA A 92 11.24 4.63 -3.20
N ILE A 93 11.62 4.53 -4.48
CA ILE A 93 12.87 3.94 -4.92
C ILE A 93 13.83 5.08 -5.23
N LEU A 94 14.88 5.18 -4.41
CA LEU A 94 15.87 6.25 -4.45
C LEU A 94 17.12 5.70 -5.14
N GLN A 95 17.57 6.38 -6.20
CA GLN A 95 18.83 6.08 -6.86
C GLN A 95 19.89 7.06 -6.37
N LEU A 96 20.91 6.51 -5.70
CA LEU A 96 21.99 7.26 -5.08
C LEU A 96 23.10 7.58 -6.09
N PRO A 97 23.88 8.65 -5.86
CA PRO A 97 25.10 8.89 -6.62
C PRO A 97 26.15 7.81 -6.35
N TYR A 98 27.01 7.54 -7.33
CA TYR A 98 28.12 6.57 -7.23
C TYR A 98 29.29 7.05 -6.34
N GLU A 99 29.02 7.98 -5.43
CA GLU A 99 29.98 8.56 -4.50
C GLU A 99 29.72 8.01 -3.09
N ILE A 100 30.69 7.27 -2.54
CA ILE A 100 30.55 6.56 -1.27
C ILE A 100 30.24 7.53 -0.12
N ASN A 101 30.97 8.64 -0.04
CA ASN A 101 30.79 9.63 1.03
C ASN A 101 29.38 10.25 0.99
N VAL A 102 28.89 10.60 -0.20
CA VAL A 102 27.54 11.17 -0.37
C VAL A 102 26.48 10.11 -0.07
N THR A 103 26.69 8.87 -0.50
CA THR A 103 25.80 7.73 -0.18
C THR A 103 25.65 7.55 1.32
N GLN A 104 26.74 7.57 2.09
CA GLN A 104 26.70 7.44 3.55
C GLN A 104 25.98 8.60 4.23
N GLN A 105 26.16 9.83 3.73
CA GLN A 105 25.43 10.99 4.22
C GLN A 105 23.92 10.86 3.96
N ILE A 106 23.54 10.44 2.74
CA ILE A 106 22.13 10.19 2.41
C ILE A 106 21.56 9.09 3.31
N ASP A 107 22.27 7.99 3.51
CA ASP A 107 21.82 6.89 4.38
C ASP A 107 21.56 7.38 5.82
N SER A 108 22.45 8.22 6.37
CA SER A 108 22.26 8.85 7.69
C SER A 108 21.00 9.73 7.75
N ILE A 109 20.76 10.53 6.71
CA ILE A 109 19.56 11.38 6.61
C ILE A 109 18.29 10.52 6.50
N LEU A 110 18.32 9.45 5.69
CA LEU A 110 17.19 8.53 5.56
C LEU A 110 16.88 7.81 6.88
N ASP A 111 17.91 7.43 7.64
CA ASP A 111 17.72 6.84 8.97
C ASP A 111 17.12 7.84 9.96
N LYS A 112 17.55 9.11 9.96
CA LYS A 112 16.93 10.19 10.73
C LYS A 112 15.45 10.31 10.39
N ILE A 113 15.12 10.32 9.10
CA ILE A 113 13.73 10.42 8.68
C ILE A 113 12.92 9.18 9.08
N ARG A 114 13.49 7.98 8.95
CA ARG A 114 12.85 6.73 9.40
C ARG A 114 12.47 6.82 10.87
N LEU A 115 13.38 7.30 11.73
CA LEU A 115 13.12 7.48 13.16
C LEU A 115 11.97 8.46 13.42
N ILE A 116 11.91 9.57 12.68
CA ILE A 116 10.83 10.55 12.79
C ILE A 116 9.49 9.94 12.37
N LEU A 117 9.46 9.14 11.32
CA LEU A 117 8.23 8.46 10.86
C LEU A 117 7.74 7.39 11.83
N LEU A 118 8.65 6.62 12.44
CA LEU A 118 8.31 5.57 13.41
C LEU A 118 7.83 6.15 14.75
N ASN A 119 8.43 7.26 15.19
CA ASN A 119 8.10 7.90 16.47
C ASN A 119 6.87 8.83 16.38
N ASN A 120 6.29 9.00 15.19
CA ASN A 120 5.20 9.94 14.90
C ASN A 120 3.80 9.41 15.33
N ASN A 121 3.70 8.91 16.55
CA ASN A 121 2.41 8.72 17.23
C ASN A 121 1.82 10.07 17.68
N ASP A 122 2.65 11.11 17.79
CA ASP A 122 2.23 12.48 18.06
C ASP A 122 2.17 13.27 16.75
N ASN A 123 0.99 13.78 16.41
CA ASN A 123 0.70 14.51 15.17
C ASN A 123 1.54 15.79 14.94
N ASN A 124 2.48 16.14 15.83
CA ASN A 124 3.18 17.43 15.81
C ASN A 124 4.66 17.37 15.40
N ASN A 125 5.25 16.20 15.11
CA ASN A 125 6.65 16.16 14.66
C ASN A 125 6.75 16.44 13.15
N THR A 126 6.89 17.72 12.83
CA THR A 126 7.33 18.20 11.53
C THR A 126 8.77 17.73 11.30
N LEU A 127 9.02 17.07 10.16
CA LEU A 127 10.38 16.77 9.73
C LEU A 127 11.13 18.10 9.52
N ILE A 128 12.17 18.35 10.32
CA ILE A 128 13.06 19.50 10.15
C ILE A 128 14.38 18.96 9.61
N LEU A 129 14.57 19.11 8.30
CA LEU A 129 15.87 18.93 7.67
C LEU A 129 16.63 20.25 7.69
N THR A 130 17.95 20.19 7.85
CA THR A 130 18.79 21.36 7.65
C THR A 130 18.94 21.64 6.15
N ASN A 131 19.26 22.89 5.77
CA ASN A 131 19.53 23.24 4.37
C ASN A 131 20.66 22.37 3.78
N GLU A 132 21.64 21.97 4.59
CA GLU A 132 22.71 21.07 4.18
C GLU A 132 22.18 19.66 3.88
N GLU A 133 21.33 19.12 4.75
CA GLU A 133 20.67 17.82 4.54
C GLU A 133 19.80 17.83 3.27
N GLU A 134 19.06 18.92 3.02
CA GLU A 134 18.29 19.08 1.79
C GLU A 134 19.21 19.10 0.55
N THR A 135 20.29 19.88 0.60
CA THR A 135 21.28 19.95 -0.49
C THR A 135 21.92 18.59 -0.78
N ILE A 136 22.13 17.76 0.25
CA ILE A 136 22.64 16.39 0.08
C ILE A 136 21.60 15.50 -0.59
N LEU A 137 20.32 15.58 -0.18
CA LEU A 137 19.24 14.81 -0.79
C LEU A 137 18.96 15.21 -2.25
N GLU A 138 19.22 16.46 -2.63
CA GLU A 138 19.13 16.91 -4.03
C GLU A 138 20.12 16.21 -4.97
N LYS A 139 21.18 15.59 -4.43
CA LYS A 139 22.14 14.79 -5.20
C LYS A 139 21.60 13.41 -5.61
N LEU A 140 20.39 13.05 -5.17
CA LEU A 140 19.72 11.84 -5.63
C LEU A 140 19.56 11.88 -7.15
N ILE A 141 20.01 10.83 -7.82
CA ILE A 141 19.92 10.73 -9.28
C ILE A 141 18.45 10.67 -9.73
N ASN A 142 17.64 9.95 -8.95
CA ASN A 142 16.23 9.77 -9.27
C ASN A 142 15.43 9.28 -8.08
N ILE A 143 14.18 9.71 -8.03
CA ILE A 143 13.17 9.24 -7.09
C ILE A 143 11.99 8.72 -7.91
N THR A 144 11.58 7.49 -7.66
CA THR A 144 10.37 6.93 -8.26
C THR A 144 9.44 6.47 -7.15
N THR A 145 8.25 7.04 -7.11
CA THR A 145 7.29 6.84 -6.03
C THR A 145 6.08 6.06 -6.54
N TYR A 146 5.68 5.05 -5.79
CA TYR A 146 4.45 4.30 -5.98
C TYR A 146 3.61 4.40 -4.72
N SER A 147 2.31 4.63 -4.84
CA SER A 147 1.43 4.81 -3.69
C SER A 147 -0.01 4.48 -4.03
N ASN A 148 -0.82 4.16 -3.03
CA ASN A 148 -2.27 4.16 -3.15
C ASN A 148 -2.87 5.58 -3.30
N ILE A 149 -2.07 6.63 -3.07
CA ILE A 149 -2.46 8.04 -3.20
C ILE A 149 -1.72 8.69 -4.37
N SER A 150 -2.47 9.16 -5.37
CA SER A 150 -1.92 9.71 -6.61
C SER A 150 -1.01 10.93 -6.41
N SER A 151 -1.32 11.79 -5.43
CA SER A 151 -0.52 12.99 -5.14
C SER A 151 0.89 12.68 -4.61
N LEU A 152 1.10 11.49 -4.01
CA LEU A 152 2.43 11.04 -3.60
C LEU A 152 3.26 10.54 -4.78
N MET A 153 2.61 10.03 -5.84
CA MET A 153 3.30 9.52 -7.04
C MET A 153 3.93 10.63 -7.88
N THR A 154 3.46 11.87 -7.75
CA THR A 154 3.99 13.03 -8.48
C THR A 154 5.16 13.72 -7.77
N VAL A 155 5.50 13.28 -6.56
CA VAL A 155 6.55 13.93 -5.76
C VAL A 155 7.94 13.45 -6.19
N ASN A 156 8.83 14.40 -6.44
CA ASN A 156 10.19 14.17 -6.91
C ASN A 156 11.28 14.61 -5.91
N ARG A 157 10.91 15.06 -4.71
CA ARG A 157 11.84 15.40 -3.62
C ARG A 157 11.49 14.63 -2.37
N VAL A 158 12.52 14.16 -1.67
CA VAL A 158 12.36 13.36 -0.46
C VAL A 158 11.68 14.18 0.65
N SER A 159 12.04 15.44 0.86
CA SER A 159 11.39 16.34 1.82
C SER A 159 9.89 16.52 1.56
N ASP A 160 9.52 16.74 0.29
CA ASP A 160 8.13 16.92 -0.13
C ASP A 160 7.28 15.67 0.15
N ILE A 161 7.85 14.46 0.03
CA ILE A 161 7.14 13.21 0.35
C ILE A 161 6.66 13.25 1.81
N PHE A 162 7.52 13.66 2.74
CA PHE A 162 7.16 13.72 4.16
C PHE A 162 6.17 14.83 4.47
N TYR A 163 6.34 16.00 3.86
CA TYR A 163 5.38 17.07 3.98
C TYR A 163 3.98 16.60 3.55
N GLN A 164 3.89 15.88 2.42
CA GLN A 164 2.64 15.33 1.92
C GLN A 164 2.05 14.27 2.86
N ILE A 165 2.86 13.35 3.39
CA ILE A 165 2.40 12.34 4.35
C ILE A 165 1.82 12.99 5.59
N ASN A 166 2.52 13.97 6.18
CA ASN A 166 2.04 14.66 7.36
C ASN A 166 0.73 15.41 7.08
N ARG A 167 0.62 16.06 5.92
CA ARG A 167 -0.61 16.72 5.49
C ARG A 167 -1.78 15.73 5.33
N LEU A 168 -1.51 14.55 4.77
CA LEU A 168 -2.52 13.49 4.59
C LEU A 168 -2.96 12.88 5.93
N LYS A 169 -2.04 12.70 6.89
CA LYS A 169 -2.37 12.26 8.25
C LYS A 169 -3.34 13.22 8.95
N MET A 170 -3.21 14.52 8.71
CA MET A 170 -4.10 15.54 9.28
C MET A 170 -5.52 15.53 8.70
N ASN A 171 -5.75 14.85 7.57
CA ASN A 171 -7.04 14.86 6.89
C ASN A 171 -7.45 13.44 6.48
N SER A 172 -8.16 12.77 7.38
CA SER A 172 -8.62 11.38 7.21
C SER A 172 -9.47 11.13 5.96
N ASN A 173 -10.07 12.17 5.37
CA ASN A 173 -10.93 12.04 4.18
C ASN A 173 -10.14 11.88 2.87
N HIS A 174 -8.84 12.13 2.88
CA HIS A 174 -7.97 11.95 1.72
C HIS A 174 -7.21 10.62 1.73
N CYS A 175 -7.57 9.72 2.65
CA CYS A 175 -7.00 8.40 2.73
C CYS A 175 -7.70 7.44 1.77
N HIS A 176 -6.93 6.51 1.20
CA HIS A 176 -7.45 5.50 0.29
C HIS A 176 -7.48 4.13 0.98
N PRO A 177 -8.29 3.18 0.48
CA PRO A 177 -8.27 1.81 0.98
C PRO A 177 -6.85 1.20 0.91
N LEU A 178 -6.48 0.46 1.96
CA LEU A 178 -5.25 -0.31 2.07
C LEU A 178 -5.54 -1.79 2.06
N THR A 179 -6.41 -2.23 2.98
CA THR A 179 -6.71 -3.65 3.19
C THR A 179 -8.20 -3.86 3.20
N TYR A 180 -8.64 -4.85 2.44
CA TYR A 180 -10.01 -5.33 2.42
C TYR A 180 -10.10 -6.65 3.18
N TYR A 181 -11.04 -6.73 4.11
CA TYR A 181 -11.32 -7.96 4.84
C TYR A 181 -12.56 -8.59 4.24
N LEU A 182 -12.35 -9.74 3.62
CA LEU A 182 -13.35 -10.47 2.88
C LEU A 182 -13.95 -11.57 3.75
N GLN A 183 -15.27 -11.75 3.69
CA GLN A 183 -15.96 -12.90 4.24
C GLN A 183 -16.55 -13.71 3.09
N SER A 184 -16.30 -15.02 3.08
CA SER A 184 -16.91 -15.94 2.12
C SER A 184 -18.44 -15.94 2.28
N ILE A 185 -19.14 -15.93 1.15
CA ILE A 185 -20.60 -16.06 1.10
C ILE A 185 -21.01 -17.49 1.46
N ASP A 186 -20.20 -18.50 1.14
CA ASP A 186 -20.49 -19.91 1.48
C ASP A 186 -20.60 -20.12 2.99
N ASN A 187 -19.87 -19.33 3.78
CA ASN A 187 -19.95 -19.36 5.24
C ASN A 187 -21.21 -18.67 5.81
N LEU A 188 -22.03 -18.03 4.96
CA LEU A 188 -23.33 -17.49 5.34
C LEU A 188 -24.46 -18.52 5.21
N ASP A 189 -24.22 -19.62 4.50
CA ASP A 189 -25.17 -20.71 4.28
C ASP A 189 -24.75 -21.98 5.04
N SER A 190 -25.35 -22.25 6.21
CA SER A 190 -25.75 -23.63 6.54
C SER A 190 -26.73 -23.72 7.72
N PRO A 191 -27.80 -24.52 7.59
CA PRO A 191 -27.65 -25.96 7.79
C PRO A 191 -27.95 -26.88 6.58
N TYR A 192 -28.30 -26.36 5.39
CA TYR A 192 -28.90 -27.19 4.32
C TYR A 192 -28.17 -27.26 2.98
N SER A 193 -26.90 -26.85 2.88
CA SER A 193 -26.11 -26.93 1.64
C SER A 193 -25.59 -28.35 1.31
N SER A 194 -26.37 -29.38 1.66
CA SER A 194 -26.23 -30.75 1.12
C SER A 194 -27.54 -31.20 0.49
N LYS A 195 -27.99 -30.48 -0.54
CA LYS A 195 -28.73 -31.12 -1.63
C LYS A 195 -27.85 -31.12 -2.87
N ASN A 196 -27.05 -32.18 -2.95
CA ASN A 196 -26.48 -32.68 -4.19
C ASN A 196 -27.55 -32.62 -5.30
N ILE A 197 -27.45 -31.66 -6.21
CA ILE A 197 -28.02 -31.85 -7.55
C ILE A 197 -26.93 -32.54 -8.35
N LEU A 198 -26.88 -33.86 -8.18
CA LEU A 198 -26.26 -34.77 -9.14
C LEU A 198 -27.08 -34.67 -10.43
N LEU A 199 -26.61 -33.88 -11.40
CA LEU A 199 -26.97 -34.11 -12.79
C LEU A 199 -26.14 -35.30 -13.28
N LYS A 200 -26.75 -36.49 -13.17
CA LYS A 200 -26.37 -37.65 -13.97
C LYS A 200 -26.79 -37.35 -15.41
N ILE A 201 -25.88 -37.61 -16.35
CA ILE A 201 -26.05 -37.50 -17.81
C ILE A 201 -27.41 -38.05 -18.24
#